data_AF-A0A382FZY7-F1
#
_entry.id   AF-A0A382FZY7-F1
#
_cell.length_a   1.000
_cell.length_b   1.000
_cell.length_c   1.000
_cell.angle_alpha   90.00
_cell.angle_beta   90.00
_cell.angle_gamma   90.00
#
_symmetry.space_group_name_H-M   'P 1'
#
loop_
_entity.id
_entity.type
_entity.pdbx_description
1 polymer ?
#
loop_
_entity_poly.entity_id
_entity_poly.type
_entity_poly.pdbx_seq_one_letter_code
_entity_poly.pdbx_strand_id
1 'polypeptide(L)'
;MDFVVPGSLDQCTGGSRYDSHIVSGLSSLGWEVSVHNLSGSFPDADDVALKSLSAVLNSLPDGTRVVIDGLAMGGLPDLVSSHSERLRVLSLIHHPLAD
;
A
#
# COMPACT_ATOMS: atom_id res chain seq x y z
N MET A 1 -3.40 -12.18 0.88
CA MET A 1 -2.51 -11.09 1.33
C MET A 1 -3.13 -9.78 0.95
N ASP A 2 -2.80 -8.71 1.65
CA ASP A 2 -3.34 -7.39 1.39
C ASP A 2 -2.30 -6.54 0.65
N PHE A 3 -2.75 -5.80 -0.36
CA PHE A 3 -1.91 -4.98 -1.20
C PHE A 3 -2.49 -3.55 -1.22
N VAL A 4 -1.75 -2.60 -0.66
CA VAL A 4 -2.23 -1.23 -0.42
C VAL A 4 -1.52 -0.27 -1.37
N VAL A 5 -2.31 0.52 -2.12
CA VAL A 5 -1.81 1.41 -3.17
C VAL A 5 -2.33 2.85 -3.01
N PRO A 6 -1.55 3.88 -3.41
CA PRO A 6 -1.92 5.29 -3.31
C PRO A 6 -2.87 5.71 -4.44
N GLY A 7 -4.12 5.21 -4.40
CA GLY A 7 -5.14 5.48 -5.42
C GLY A 7 -5.53 4.26 -6.22
N SER A 8 -6.35 4.45 -7.25
CA SER A 8 -6.87 3.33 -8.07
C SER A 8 -5.79 2.76 -9.00
N LEU A 9 -5.71 1.43 -9.07
CA LEU A 9 -4.93 0.72 -10.07
C LEU A 9 -5.34 1.04 -11.52
N ASP A 10 -6.59 1.48 -11.74
CA ASP A 10 -7.09 1.87 -13.08
C ASP A 10 -6.53 3.23 -13.56
N GLN A 11 -5.81 3.95 -12.69
CA GLN A 11 -5.09 5.15 -13.11
C GLN A 11 -4.07 4.78 -14.19
N CYS A 12 -3.88 5.65 -15.18
CA CYS A 12 -2.93 5.41 -16.26
C CYS A 12 -1.54 6.01 -15.98
N THR A 13 -0.98 5.77 -14.78
CA THR A 13 0.38 6.20 -14.42
C THR A 13 1.38 5.05 -14.52
N GLY A 14 2.68 5.34 -14.37
CA GLY A 14 3.71 4.30 -14.29
C GLY A 14 3.58 3.44 -13.04
N GLY A 15 3.33 4.06 -11.88
CA GLY A 15 3.19 3.37 -10.60
C GLY A 15 1.97 2.45 -10.54
N SER A 16 0.80 2.94 -10.93
CA SER A 16 -0.43 2.12 -10.92
C SER A 16 -0.37 0.93 -11.88
N ARG A 17 0.31 1.08 -13.02
CA ARG A 17 0.59 -0.04 -13.94
C ARG A 17 1.58 -1.04 -13.34
N TYR A 18 2.65 -0.55 -12.71
CA TYR A 18 3.61 -1.41 -12.01
C TYR A 18 2.92 -2.25 -10.94
N ASP A 19 2.13 -1.63 -10.06
CA ASP A 19 1.38 -2.31 -9.02
C ASP A 19 0.36 -3.31 -9.60
N SER A 20 -0.36 -2.93 -10.66
CA SER A 20 -1.27 -3.85 -11.38
C SER A 20 -0.56 -5.09 -11.90
N HIS A 21 0.65 -4.94 -12.45
CA HIS A 21 1.47 -6.06 -12.89
C HIS A 21 1.95 -6.94 -11.74
N ILE A 22 2.33 -6.34 -10.60
CA ILE A 22 2.72 -7.09 -9.40
C ILE A 22 1.54 -7.90 -8.85
N VAL A 23 0.37 -7.28 -8.70
CA VAL A 23 -0.86 -7.96 -8.25
C VAL A 23 -1.21 -9.12 -9.19
N SER A 24 -1.21 -8.87 -10.51
CA SER A 24 -1.48 -9.90 -11.51
C SER A 24 -0.47 -11.06 -11.47
N GLY A 25 0.82 -10.76 -11.29
CA GLY A 25 1.87 -11.76 -11.14
C GLY A 25 1.70 -12.61 -9.88
N LEU A 26 1.40 -11.98 -8.73
CA LEU A 26 1.11 -12.69 -7.48
C LEU A 26 -0.12 -13.60 -7.62
N SER A 27 -1.21 -13.11 -8.21
CA SER A 27 -2.39 -13.94 -8.47
C SER A 27 -2.09 -15.11 -9.40
N SER A 28 -1.29 -14.90 -10.45
CA SER A 28 -0.86 -15.96 -11.37
C SER A 28 0.00 -17.03 -10.70
N LEU A 29 0.70 -16.68 -9.62
CA LEU A 29 1.45 -17.60 -8.77
C LEU A 29 0.58 -18.30 -7.70
N GLY A 30 -0.74 -18.11 -7.73
CA GLY A 30 -1.69 -18.75 -6.83
C GLY A 30 -1.92 -18.01 -5.51
N TRP A 31 -1.48 -16.75 -5.39
CA TRP A 31 -1.78 -15.94 -4.21
C TRP A 31 -3.17 -15.30 -4.31
N GLU A 32 -3.98 -15.41 -3.26
CA GLU A 32 -5.11 -14.50 -3.07
C GLU A 32 -4.60 -13.12 -2.67
N VAL A 33 -4.93 -12.10 -3.46
CA VAL A 33 -4.53 -10.72 -3.25
C VAL A 33 -5.78 -9.85 -3.11
N SER A 34 -5.91 -9.18 -1.97
CA SER A 34 -6.95 -8.17 -1.71
C SER A 34 -6.32 -6.78 -1.89
N VAL A 35 -6.79 -6.02 -2.87
CA VAL A 35 -6.26 -4.68 -3.17
C VAL A 35 -7.05 -3.62 -2.44
N HIS A 36 -6.35 -2.72 -1.74
CA HIS A 36 -6.90 -1.56 -1.06
C HIS A 36 -6.42 -0.28 -1.74
N ASN A 37 -7.33 0.41 -2.41
CA ASN A 37 -7.05 1.70 -3.03
C ASN A 37 -7.23 2.81 -2.01
N LEU A 38 -6.14 3.48 -1.63
CA LEU A 38 -6.20 4.60 -0.70
C LEU A 38 -6.82 5.83 -1.35
N SER A 39 -7.60 6.57 -0.56
CA SER A 39 -8.06 7.91 -0.90
C SER A 39 -7.07 8.97 -0.39
N GLY A 40 -7.15 10.19 -0.92
CA GLY A 40 -6.28 11.30 -0.55
C GLY A 40 -5.09 11.47 -1.48
N SER A 41 -4.16 12.30 -1.06
CA SER A 41 -3.00 12.71 -1.85
C SER A 41 -1.73 11.99 -1.40
N PHE A 42 -0.83 11.70 -2.33
CA PHE A 42 0.51 11.13 -2.10
C PHE A 42 1.47 11.71 -3.17
N PRO A 43 2.78 11.85 -2.91
CA PRO A 43 3.52 11.43 -1.71
C PRO A 43 3.32 12.36 -0.50
N ASP A 44 2.95 13.62 -0.73
CA ASP A 44 2.62 14.58 0.34
C ASP A 44 1.23 14.22 0.91
N ALA A 45 1.22 13.34 1.91
CA ALA A 45 0.00 12.79 2.48
C ALA A 45 -0.87 13.86 3.15
N ASP A 46 -2.13 13.94 2.74
CA ASP A 46 -3.15 14.77 3.37
C ASP A 46 -3.91 14.01 4.47
N ASP A 47 -4.82 14.71 5.16
CA ASP A 47 -5.65 14.11 6.21
C ASP A 47 -6.56 12.98 5.69
N VAL A 48 -6.88 12.98 4.40
CA VAL A 48 -7.70 11.92 3.77
C VAL A 48 -6.86 10.66 3.60
N ALA A 49 -5.61 10.80 3.12
CA ALA A 49 -4.63 9.74 3.04
C ALA A 49 -4.36 9.11 4.41
N LEU A 50 -4.16 9.94 5.45
CA LEU A 50 -3.97 9.48 6.82
C LEU A 50 -5.14 8.62 7.30
N LYS A 51 -6.37 9.11 7.15
CA LYS A 51 -7.59 8.39 7.56
C LYS A 51 -7.80 7.12 6.75
N SER A 52 -7.56 7.18 5.44
CA SER A 52 -7.73 6.03 4.54
C SER A 52 -6.76 4.91 4.89
N LEU A 53 -5.48 5.23 5.06
CA LEU A 53 -4.47 4.22 5.41
C LEU A 53 -4.73 3.65 6.81
N SER A 54 -5.05 4.52 7.78
CA SER A 54 -5.36 4.10 9.14
C SER A 54 -6.57 3.15 9.19
N ALA A 55 -7.64 3.45 8.45
CA ALA A 55 -8.81 2.59 8.37
C ALA A 55 -8.48 1.21 7.79
N VAL A 56 -7.70 1.16 6.70
CA VAL A 56 -7.25 -0.11 6.10
C VAL A 56 -6.43 -0.90 7.12
N LEU A 57 -5.36 -0.34 7.68
CA LEU A 57 -4.47 -1.08 8.60
C LEU A 57 -5.18 -1.57 9.86
N ASN A 58 -6.08 -0.75 10.43
CA ASN A 58 -6.87 -1.14 11.61
C ASN A 58 -7.86 -2.27 11.32
N SER A 59 -8.36 -2.40 10.09
CA SER A 59 -9.30 -3.46 9.71
C SER A 59 -8.65 -4.83 9.54
N LEU A 60 -7.33 -4.87 9.33
CA LEU A 60 -6.61 -6.12 9.06
C LEU A 60 -6.37 -6.89 10.36
N PRO A 61 -6.57 -8.23 10.38
CA PRO A 61 -6.24 -9.06 11.53
C PRO A 61 -4.74 -9.10 11.84
N ASP A 62 -4.41 -9.46 13.07
CA ASP A 62 -3.02 -9.66 13.50
C ASP A 62 -2.33 -10.77 12.70
N GLY A 63 -1.05 -10.58 12.40
CA GLY A 63 -0.25 -11.48 11.58
C GLY A 63 -0.49 -11.39 10.07
N THR A 64 -1.44 -10.55 9.62
CA THR A 64 -1.73 -10.34 8.19
C THR A 64 -0.50 -9.84 7.44
N ARG A 65 -0.27 -10.40 6.25
CA ARG A 65 0.79 -9.95 5.33
C ARG A 65 0.26 -8.82 4.47
N VAL A 66 0.93 -7.67 4.57
CA VAL A 66 0.52 -6.44 3.89
C VAL A 66 1.68 -5.92 3.07
N VAL A 67 1.49 -5.82 1.76
CA VAL A 67 2.39 -5.09 0.87
C VAL A 67 1.85 -3.66 0.76
N ILE A 68 2.70 -2.67 1.00
CA ILE A 68 2.36 -1.26 0.88
C ILE A 68 3.28 -0.63 -0.16
N ASP A 69 2.69 0.02 -1.16
CA ASP A 69 3.44 0.80 -2.15
C ASP A 69 4.35 1.85 -1.47
N GLY A 70 5.51 2.09 -2.07
CA GLY A 70 6.54 2.99 -1.54
C GLY A 70 6.06 4.43 -1.35
N LEU A 71 5.20 4.98 -2.22
CA LEU A 71 4.67 6.34 -2.06
C LEU A 71 3.70 6.41 -0.88
N ALA A 72 2.83 5.40 -0.73
CA ALA A 72 1.90 5.33 0.38
C ALA A 72 2.63 5.17 1.73
N MET A 73 3.66 4.32 1.77
CA MET A 73 4.46 4.10 2.97
C MET A 73 5.30 5.34 3.32
N GLY A 74 5.95 5.95 2.32
CA GLY A 74 6.82 7.12 2.49
C GLY A 74 6.07 8.37 2.97
N GLY A 75 4.79 8.52 2.62
CA GLY A 75 3.98 9.65 3.08
C GLY A 75 3.56 9.57 4.56
N LEU A 76 3.50 8.36 5.15
CA LEU A 76 2.96 8.14 6.50
C LEU A 76 3.75 7.07 7.30
N PRO A 77 5.08 7.21 7.47
CA PRO A 77 5.94 6.17 8.02
C PRO A 77 5.62 5.83 9.49
N ASP A 78 5.24 6.82 10.30
CA ASP A 78 4.91 6.60 11.72
C ASP A 78 3.63 5.77 11.88
N LEU A 79 2.62 6.01 11.03
CA LEU A 79 1.38 5.23 11.02
C LEU A 79 1.66 3.77 10.67
N VAL A 80 2.48 3.52 9.65
CA VAL A 80 2.87 2.16 9.27
C VAL A 80 3.68 1.50 10.40
N SER A 81 4.61 2.24 11.01
CA SER A 81 5.46 1.76 12.11
C SER A 81 4.66 1.34 13.34
N SER A 82 3.58 2.06 13.68
CA SER A 82 2.69 1.70 14.80
C SER A 82 1.97 0.36 14.64
N HIS A 83 1.94 -0.18 13.42
CA HIS A 83 1.35 -1.49 13.11
C HIS A 83 2.39 -2.61 12.96
N SER A 84 3.68 -2.32 13.08
CA SER A 84 4.77 -3.26 12.77
C SER A 84 4.84 -4.48 13.69
N GLU A 85 4.39 -4.36 14.94
CA GLU A 85 4.31 -5.50 15.88
C GLU A 85 3.16 -6.45 15.54
N ARG A 86 2.11 -5.91 14.91
CA ARG A 86 0.84 -6.59 14.68
C ARG A 86 0.74 -7.16 13.28
N LEU A 87 1.27 -6.45 12.28
CA LEU A 87 1.18 -6.81 10.85
C LEU A 87 2.56 -7.21 10.31
N ARG A 88 2.57 -8.10 9.32
CA ARG A 88 3.78 -8.45 8.55
C ARG A 88 3.88 -7.53 7.34
N VAL A 89 4.40 -6.33 7.57
CA VAL A 89 4.48 -5.27 6.55
C VAL A 89 5.68 -5.48 5.62
N LEU A 90 5.46 -5.38 4.31
CA LEU A 90 6.48 -5.29 3.27
C LEU A 90 6.26 -4.02 2.47
N SER A 91 7.31 -3.23 2.24
CA SER A 91 7.22 -2.05 1.38
C SER A 91 7.71 -2.36 -0.03
N LEU A 92 6.99 -1.89 -1.04
CA LEU A 92 7.34 -2.03 -2.45
C LEU A 92 7.95 -0.72 -2.97
N ILE A 93 9.28 -0.59 -2.82
CA ILE A 93 10.02 0.59 -3.28
C ILE A 93 10.52 0.34 -4.70
N HIS A 94 9.98 1.09 -5.67
CA HIS A 94 10.33 0.92 -7.09
C HIS A 94 10.80 2.23 -7.76
N HIS A 95 10.63 3.38 -7.09
CA HIS A 95 11.30 4.65 -7.42
C HIS A 95 12.03 5.16 -6.16
N PRO A 96 13.12 5.94 -6.31
CA PRO A 96 13.72 6.64 -5.18
C PRO A 96 12.65 7.51 -4.49
N LEU A 97 12.53 7.38 -3.17
CA LEU A 97 11.60 8.18 -2.35
C LEU A 97 12.18 9.55 -1.97
N ALA A 98 13.41 9.85 -2.42
CA ALA A 98 14.14 11.09 -2.17
C ALA A 98 15.11 11.39 -3.34
N ASP A 99 15.40 12.66 -3.55
CA ASP A 99 16.61 13.17 -4.23
C ASP A 99 17.70 13.52 -3.19
#